data_AF-A0AA37JRY6-F1
#
_entry.id   AF-A0AA37JRY6-F1
#
_cell.length_a   1.000
_cell.length_b   1.000
_cell.length_c   1.000
_cell.angle_alpha   90.00
_cell.angle_beta   90.00
_cell.angle_gamma   90.00
#
_symmetry.space_group_name_H-M   'P 1'
#
loop_
_entity.id
_entity.type
_entity.pdbx_description
1 polymer ?
#
loop_
_entity_poly.entity_id
_entity_poly.type
_entity_poly.pdbx_seq_one_letter_code
_entity_poly.pdbx_strand_id
1 'polypeptide(L)'
;MGRAERHRNAKNEKKERKTTYNLTREQLNNMVHERIEKELVRMKQEAMEEAVNTAMLLLLSLPLKVLMEHYWTKSYPKRMPEFINYVLVYYEQWQKGELDMDELREELWEYGGVRLEEAED
;
A
#
# COMPACT_ATOMS: atom_id res chain seq x y z
N MET A 1 -20.20 -44.33 36.05
CA MET A 1 -19.69 -44.33 34.66
C MET A 1 -19.64 -45.75 34.10
N GLY A 2 -20.50 -46.02 33.13
CA GLY A 2 -20.53 -47.30 32.41
C GLY A 2 -19.34 -47.47 31.46
N ARG A 3 -19.03 -48.71 31.06
CA ARG A 3 -17.88 -49.04 30.19
C ARG A 3 -17.87 -48.25 28.87
N ALA A 4 -19.05 -47.97 28.32
CA ALA A 4 -19.23 -47.19 27.09
C ALA A 4 -18.90 -45.69 27.27
N GLU A 5 -19.22 -45.09 28.41
CA GLU A 5 -18.87 -43.70 28.72
C GLU A 5 -17.35 -43.52 28.86
N ARG A 6 -16.67 -44.47 29.51
CA ARG A 6 -15.20 -44.44 29.63
C ARG A 6 -14.51 -44.50 28.26
N HIS A 7 -15.03 -45.30 27.34
CA HIS A 7 -14.50 -45.37 25.98
C HIS A 7 -14.74 -44.08 25.17
N ARG A 8 -15.86 -43.38 25.40
CA ARG A 8 -16.13 -42.08 24.75
C ARG A 8 -15.22 -40.99 25.29
N ASN A 9 -15.05 -40.91 26.62
CA ASN A 9 -14.14 -39.94 27.24
C ASN A 9 -12.69 -40.19 26.83
N ALA A 10 -12.23 -41.44 26.83
CA ALA A 10 -10.86 -41.77 26.39
C ALA A 10 -10.61 -41.47 24.90
N LYS A 11 -11.64 -41.51 24.04
CA LYS A 11 -11.52 -41.09 22.64
C LYS A 11 -11.49 -39.56 22.51
N ASN A 12 -12.28 -38.84 23.30
CA ASN A 12 -12.28 -37.38 23.31
C ASN A 12 -10.96 -36.82 23.89
N GLU A 13 -10.46 -37.38 24.98
CA GLU A 13 -9.14 -37.05 25.55
C GLU A 13 -8.00 -37.30 24.56
N LYS A 14 -8.09 -38.34 23.73
CA LYS A 14 -7.09 -38.59 22.67
C LYS A 14 -7.18 -37.60 21.51
N LYS A 15 -8.37 -37.06 21.22
CA LYS A 15 -8.57 -36.01 20.21
C LYS A 15 -8.15 -34.63 20.70
N GLU A 16 -8.25 -34.38 22.01
CA GLU A 16 -7.84 -33.12 22.65
C GLU A 16 -6.34 -33.03 22.91
N ARG A 17 -5.61 -34.15 22.87
CA ARG A 17 -4.14 -34.16 22.95
C ARG A 17 -3.54 -33.47 21.73
N LYS A 18 -3.22 -32.19 21.88
CA LYS A 18 -2.39 -31.44 20.94
C LYS A 18 -1.05 -32.16 20.78
N THR A 19 -0.62 -32.40 19.55
CA THR A 19 0.68 -33.01 19.26
C THR A 19 1.80 -32.14 19.84
N THR A 20 2.50 -32.66 20.85
CA THR A 20 3.64 -31.97 21.45
C THR A 20 4.86 -32.20 20.58
N TYR A 21 5.36 -31.14 19.93
CA TYR A 21 6.60 -31.18 19.17
C TYR A 21 7.78 -30.79 20.09
N ASN A 22 8.81 -31.63 20.15
CA ASN A 22 10.03 -31.32 20.87
C ASN A 22 10.96 -30.53 19.94
N LEU A 23 10.97 -29.20 20.12
CA LEU A 23 11.83 -28.29 19.37
C LEU A 23 13.02 -27.87 20.22
N THR A 24 14.20 -27.80 19.61
CA THR A 24 15.37 -27.19 20.25
C THR A 24 15.19 -25.67 20.32
N ARG A 25 15.87 -25.03 21.27
CA ARG A 25 15.80 -23.58 21.48
C ARG A 25 16.25 -22.80 20.24
N GLU A 26 17.22 -23.32 19.51
CA GLU A 26 17.70 -22.74 18.25
C GLU A 26 16.66 -22.84 17.13
N GLN A 27 16.01 -24.01 16.97
CA GLN A 27 14.91 -24.16 16.01
C GLN A 27 13.75 -23.22 16.33
N LEU A 28 13.41 -23.06 17.61
CA LEU A 28 12.37 -22.13 18.05
C LEU A 28 12.73 -20.68 17.73
N ASN A 29 13.97 -20.28 18.03
CA ASN A 29 14.47 -18.93 17.74
C ASN A 29 14.46 -18.63 16.24
N ASN A 30 14.89 -19.57 15.40
CA ASN A 30 14.93 -19.39 13.95
C ASN A 30 13.51 -19.22 13.37
N MET A 31 12.55 -20.03 13.81
CA MET A 31 11.15 -19.89 13.37
C MET A 31 10.51 -18.57 13.80
N VAL A 32 10.84 -18.11 15.02
CA VAL A 32 10.37 -16.81 15.52
C VAL A 32 10.99 -15.67 14.72
N HIS A 33 12.30 -15.73 14.45
CA HIS A 33 13.00 -14.69 13.69
C HIS A 33 12.47 -14.58 12.26
N GLU A 34 12.32 -15.71 11.56
CA GLU A 34 11.80 -15.76 10.19
C GLU A 34 10.37 -15.21 10.11
N ARG A 35 9.53 -15.50 11.11
CA ARG A 35 8.16 -14.99 11.18
C ARG A 35 8.13 -13.48 11.44
N ILE A 36 8.94 -12.99 12.38
CA ILE A 36 9.03 -11.56 12.67
C ILE A 36 9.58 -10.80 11.47
N GLU A 37 10.58 -11.34 10.77
CA GLU A 37 11.13 -10.73 9.56
C GLU A 37 10.08 -10.63 8.45
N LYS A 38 9.32 -11.71 8.21
CA LYS A 38 8.19 -11.69 7.26
C LYS A 38 7.11 -10.68 7.64
N GLU A 39 6.75 -10.61 8.92
CA GLU A 39 5.78 -9.63 9.42
C GLU A 39 6.31 -8.20 9.34
N LEU A 40 7.60 -7.96 9.61
CA LEU A 40 8.24 -6.65 9.45
C LEU A 40 8.27 -6.20 8.00
N VAL A 41 8.62 -7.11 7.07
CA VAL A 41 8.58 -6.82 5.63
C VAL A 41 7.16 -6.47 5.21
N ARG A 42 6.16 -7.23 5.65
CA ARG A 42 4.76 -6.94 5.34
C ARG A 42 4.30 -5.60 5.91
N MET A 43 4.59 -5.31 7.19
CA MET A 43 4.23 -4.02 7.82
C MET A 43 4.91 -2.85 7.12
N LYS A 44 6.17 -2.99 6.69
CA LYS A 44 6.87 -1.95 5.92
C LYS A 44 6.22 -1.73 4.56
N GLN A 45 5.81 -2.79 3.86
CA GLN A 45 5.09 -2.69 2.60
C GLN A 45 3.73 -2.02 2.79
N GLU A 46 2.96 -2.44 3.78
CA GLU A 46 1.66 -1.83 4.12
C GLU A 46 1.80 -0.33 4.46
N ALA A 47 2.79 0.03 5.29
CA ALA A 47 3.06 1.43 5.62
C ALA A 47 3.53 2.26 4.42
N MET A 48 4.32 1.66 3.52
CA MET A 48 4.76 2.31 2.28
C MET A 48 3.58 2.51 1.32
N GLU A 49 2.73 1.51 1.13
CA GLU A 49 1.51 1.62 0.32
C GLU A 49 0.56 2.69 0.88
N GLU A 50 0.38 2.74 2.20
CA GLU A 50 -0.42 3.78 2.87
C GLU A 50 0.16 5.18 2.65
N ALA A 51 1.49 5.34 2.76
CA ALA A 51 2.17 6.60 2.50
C ALA A 51 2.04 7.03 1.04
N VAL A 52 2.21 6.11 0.09
CA VAL A 52 2.05 6.37 -1.35
C VAL A 52 0.61 6.76 -1.67
N ASN A 53 -0.38 6.05 -1.15
CA ASN A 53 -1.79 6.39 -1.33
C ASN A 53 -2.13 7.77 -0.76
N THR A 54 -1.59 8.09 0.42
CA THR A 54 -1.75 9.41 1.04
C THR A 54 -1.11 10.50 0.18
N ALA A 55 0.11 10.29 -0.32
CA ALA A 55 0.80 11.21 -1.21
C ALA A 55 0.01 11.43 -2.51
N MET A 56 -0.49 10.37 -3.14
CA MET A 56 -1.29 10.44 -4.36
C MET A 56 -2.60 11.23 -4.13
N LEU A 57 -3.27 11.00 -3.00
CA LEU A 57 -4.47 11.77 -2.62
C LEU A 57 -4.16 13.26 -2.45
N LEU A 58 -3.07 13.61 -1.79
CA LEU A 58 -2.66 15.01 -1.58
C LEU A 58 -2.26 15.68 -2.91
N LEU A 59 -1.45 15.01 -3.73
CA LEU A 59 -0.99 15.48 -5.03
C LEU A 59 -2.16 15.75 -6.01
N LEU A 60 -3.27 15.03 -5.88
CA LEU A 60 -4.48 15.28 -6.69
C LEU A 60 -5.42 16.30 -6.05
N SER A 61 -5.68 16.20 -4.74
CA SER A 61 -6.71 17.02 -4.07
C SER A 61 -6.31 18.48 -3.91
N LEU A 62 -5.04 18.79 -3.62
CA LEU A 62 -4.57 20.16 -3.41
C LEU A 62 -4.65 20.99 -4.71
N PRO A 63 -4.11 20.53 -5.87
CA PRO A 63 -4.24 21.27 -7.11
C PRO A 63 -5.69 21.40 -7.59
N LEU A 64 -6.53 20.37 -7.40
CA LEU A 64 -7.95 20.45 -7.73
C LEU A 64 -8.68 21.55 -6.94
N LYS A 65 -8.33 21.72 -5.66
CA LYS A 65 -8.86 22.81 -4.82
C LYS A 65 -8.44 24.18 -5.35
N VAL A 66 -7.15 24.35 -5.70
CA VAL A 66 -6.64 25.59 -6.32
C VAL A 66 -7.34 25.88 -7.65
N LEU A 67 -7.48 24.87 -8.50
CA LEU A 67 -8.19 24.98 -9.78
C LEU A 67 -9.65 25.39 -9.58
N MET A 68 -10.33 24.86 -8.57
CA MET A 68 -11.70 25.25 -8.22
C MET A 68 -11.79 26.73 -7.83
N GLU A 69 -10.91 27.18 -6.93
CA GLU A 69 -11.05 28.47 -6.25
C GLU A 69 -10.49 29.63 -7.06
N HIS A 70 -9.48 29.39 -7.89
CA HIS A 70 -8.77 30.45 -8.59
C HIS A 70 -8.96 30.44 -10.11
N TYR A 71 -9.18 29.27 -10.72
CA TYR A 71 -9.17 29.15 -12.19
C TYR A 71 -10.55 28.83 -12.78
N TRP A 72 -11.29 27.89 -12.18
CA TRP A 72 -12.56 27.35 -12.70
C TRP A 72 -13.75 27.65 -11.77
N THR A 73 -13.75 28.80 -11.11
CA THR A 73 -14.74 29.20 -10.08
C THR A 73 -16.21 28.92 -10.40
N LYS A 74 -16.61 28.99 -11.67
CA LYS A 74 -17.99 28.71 -12.12
C LYS A 74 -18.14 27.46 -12.98
N SER A 75 -17.05 26.95 -13.54
CA SER A 75 -17.04 25.85 -14.52
C SER A 75 -16.41 24.57 -13.99
N TYR A 76 -15.92 24.56 -12.75
CA TYR A 76 -15.28 23.40 -12.12
C TYR A 76 -16.12 22.12 -12.17
N PRO A 77 -17.48 22.12 -12.05
CA PRO A 77 -18.24 20.87 -12.10
C PRO A 77 -18.14 20.16 -13.45
N LYS A 78 -17.86 20.92 -14.52
CA LYS A 78 -17.68 20.39 -15.87
C LYS A 78 -16.22 20.15 -16.21
N ARG A 79 -15.30 21.02 -15.75
CA ARG A 79 -13.88 20.97 -16.11
C ARG A 79 -13.05 20.01 -15.26
N MET A 80 -13.40 19.82 -13.98
CA MET A 80 -12.66 18.90 -13.10
C MET A 80 -12.68 17.45 -13.59
N PRO A 81 -13.82 16.86 -14.00
CA PRO A 81 -13.82 15.47 -14.47
C PRO A 81 -12.92 15.27 -15.68
N GLU A 82 -12.92 16.22 -16.62
CA GLU A 82 -12.08 16.16 -17.82
C GLU A 82 -10.59 16.26 -17.46
N PHE A 83 -10.23 17.21 -16.58
CA PHE A 83 -8.86 17.34 -16.07
C PHE A 83 -8.36 16.08 -15.36
N ILE A 84 -9.19 15.51 -14.48
CA ILE A 84 -8.84 14.27 -13.76
C ILE A 84 -8.62 13.13 -14.74
N ASN A 85 -9.45 13.02 -15.79
CA ASN A 85 -9.25 12.00 -16.83
C ASN A 85 -7.90 12.15 -17.53
N TYR A 86 -7.47 13.36 -17.90
CA TYR A 86 -6.14 13.55 -18.49
C TYR A 86 -5.02 13.16 -17.54
N VAL A 87 -5.12 13.55 -16.27
CA VAL A 87 -4.11 13.16 -15.26
C VAL A 87 -4.03 11.64 -15.12
N LEU A 88 -5.17 10.94 -15.08
CA LEU A 88 -5.20 9.48 -15.02
C LEU A 88 -4.59 8.82 -16.27
N VAL A 89 -4.81 9.39 -17.46
CA VAL A 89 -4.19 8.91 -18.71
C VAL A 89 -2.67 9.02 -18.65
N TYR A 90 -2.12 10.15 -18.18
CA TYR A 90 -0.67 10.29 -18.03
C TYR A 90 -0.09 9.33 -16.99
N TYR A 91 -0.81 9.09 -15.88
CA TYR A 91 -0.40 8.06 -14.90
C TYR A 91 -0.37 6.66 -15.53
N GLU A 92 -1.36 6.32 -16.35
CA GLU A 92 -1.40 5.02 -17.03
C GLU A 92 -0.25 4.87 -18.04
N GLN A 93 0.06 5.92 -18.80
CA GLN A 93 1.20 5.94 -19.73
C GLN A 93 2.53 5.78 -19.00
N TRP A 94 2.70 6.50 -17.88
CA TRP A 94 3.88 6.35 -17.03
C TRP A 94 4.01 4.92 -16.47
N GLN A 95 2.92 4.34 -15.97
CA GLN A 95 2.91 2.95 -15.48
C GLN A 95 3.26 1.93 -16.57
N LYS A 96 2.90 2.21 -17.82
CA LYS A 96 3.26 1.38 -18.98
C LYS A 96 4.69 1.63 -19.48
N GLY A 97 5.37 2.66 -18.97
CA GLY A 97 6.69 3.10 -19.45
C GLY A 97 6.64 3.84 -20.79
N GLU A 98 5.46 4.30 -21.21
CA GLU A 98 5.25 5.10 -22.43
C GLU A 98 5.55 6.59 -22.21
N LEU A 99 5.56 7.02 -20.95
CA LEU A 99 5.89 8.38 -20.52
C LEU A 99 7.05 8.32 -19.53
N ASP A 100 8.15 8.97 -19.86
CA ASP A 100 9.31 9.10 -18.98
C ASP A 100 9.21 10.36 -18.11
N MET A 101 9.51 10.22 -16.81
CA MET A 101 9.38 11.33 -15.85
C MET A 101 10.53 12.32 -15.93
N ASP A 102 11.69 11.91 -16.42
CA ASP A 102 12.83 12.80 -16.59
C ASP A 102 12.57 13.70 -17.79
N GLU A 103 12.13 13.11 -18.91
CA GLU A 103 11.69 13.86 -20.10
C GLU A 103 10.55 14.83 -19.77
N LEU A 104 9.53 14.39 -19.02
CA LEU A 104 8.42 15.26 -18.61
C LEU A 104 8.89 16.46 -17.77
N ARG A 105 9.86 16.27 -16.88
CA ARG A 105 10.42 17.38 -16.07
C ARG A 105 11.18 18.38 -16.93
N GLU A 106 11.92 17.90 -17.93
CA GLU A 106 12.59 18.76 -18.90
C GLU A 106 11.58 19.57 -19.71
N GLU A 107 10.52 18.94 -20.22
CA GLU A 107 9.46 19.63 -20.96
C GLU A 107 8.76 20.69 -20.09
N LEU A 108 8.43 20.36 -18.84
CA LEU A 108 7.80 21.32 -17.91
C LEU A 108 8.73 22.50 -17.58
N TRP A 109 10.04 22.29 -17.58
CA TRP A 109 11.01 23.37 -17.43
C TRP A 109 11.08 24.24 -18.69
N GLU A 110 11.25 23.63 -19.86
CA GLU A 110 11.40 24.34 -21.14
C GLU A 110 10.16 25.14 -21.52
N TYR A 111 8.98 24.53 -21.38
CA TYR A 111 7.72 25.13 -21.83
C TYR A 111 6.91 25.75 -20.70
N GLY A 112 6.99 25.18 -19.50
CA GLY A 112 6.25 25.66 -18.33
C GLY A 112 7.03 26.68 -17.49
N GLY A 113 8.37 26.70 -17.59
CA GLY A 113 9.23 27.55 -16.76
C GLY A 113 9.19 27.19 -15.26
N VAL A 114 8.74 25.98 -14.93
CA VAL A 114 8.57 25.51 -13.54
C VAL A 114 9.41 24.26 -13.33
N ARG A 115 10.10 24.20 -12.19
CA ARG A 115 10.90 23.03 -11.78
C ARG A 115 10.41 22.50 -10.45
N LEU A 116 10.21 21.19 -10.38
CA LEU A 116 9.93 20.46 -9.13
C LEU A 116 11.24 19.84 -8.67
N GLU A 117 11.78 20.35 -7.56
CA GLU A 117 13.00 19.82 -6.93
C GLU A 117 12.64 19.16 -5.60
N GLU A 118 13.34 18.09 -5.27
CA GLU A 118 13.31 17.55 -3.91
C GLU A 118 13.95 18.59 -2.99
N ALA A 119 13.25 18.99 -1.93
CA ALA A 119 13.87 19.83 -0.91
C ALA A 119 14.94 18.99 -0.20
N GLU A 120 16.21 19.39 -0.31
CA GLU A 120 17.27 18.86 0.54
C GLU A 120 17.04 19.37 1.98
N ASP A 121 16.57 18.48 2.86
CA ASP A 121 16.57 18.68 4.32
C ASP A 121 17.93 18.28 4.94
#